data_AF-A0A7K4WIE0-F1
#
_entry.id   AF-A0A7K4WIE0-F1
#
_cell.length_a   1.000
_cell.length_b   1.000
_cell.length_c   1.000
_cell.angle_alpha   90.00
_cell.angle_beta   90.00
_cell.angle_gamma   90.00
#
_symmetry.space_group_name_H-M   'P 1'
#
loop_
_entity.id
_entity.type
_entity.pdbx_description
1 polymer ?
#
loop_
_entity_poly.entity_id
_entity_poly.type
_entity_poly.pdbx_seq_one_letter_code
_entity_poly.pdbx_strand_id
1 'polypeptide(L)'
;EEVPDTRIPAASRKIASLSSPLRAIIRLRQRYRVQKKSRLHLELPREKPAEFVHTRLLQRQLSLNRTGLYGPSMSLFNQTGFESSQYFTFDTSVEQHVMKKHRRKKSQRKSRMVLYPDKTKKYLPTEEKSKAKRCLFLLMAIIFFQILNAIENLDDNLQKYDLDGLEKTMHREVFGQRVAVESIVELLKDYLATHIHNKPLVISLNGPTGVGKSHVGWLLAKHFRSVMANDFVLQYFVMHHCPSGVAPLTCEIDLSKKISDIVTRAEIEEKTPLFILDEVELMSPVLLDTLSRFFEPNQTNEFLNAIYILISNIGGGEITKFLIQNDSAELLRQHRGAEELVSIIQPVLSHVHPLWKSADIVPFVLLEKTHIINCFLEQMRREGLYPEQKHLEHLADQLGYYSIGDKQYSRTGCKQVVAKVNLQ
;
A
#
# COMPACT_ATOMS: atom_id res chain seq x y z
N GLU A 1 -1.26 51.71 -57.67
CA GLU A 1 -0.20 51.98 -56.69
C GLU A 1 -0.52 51.19 -55.44
N GLU A 2 0.10 50.02 -55.32
CA GLU A 2 1.36 49.80 -54.59
C GLU A 2 1.13 49.59 -53.09
N VAL A 3 1.32 48.33 -52.71
CA VAL A 3 1.48 47.80 -51.35
C VAL A 3 2.88 48.18 -50.85
N PRO A 4 3.08 48.37 -49.54
CA PRO A 4 3.87 47.36 -48.80
C PRO A 4 3.23 47.07 -47.43
N ASP A 5 2.69 45.87 -47.18
CA ASP A 5 3.38 44.65 -46.72
C ASP A 5 4.41 44.89 -45.60
N THR A 6 3.91 45.10 -44.38
CA THR A 6 4.70 44.93 -43.15
C THR A 6 4.56 43.49 -42.65
N ARG A 7 5.51 42.66 -43.07
CA ARG A 7 5.75 41.30 -42.57
C ARG A 7 6.19 41.35 -41.10
N ILE A 8 5.37 40.79 -40.21
CA ILE A 8 5.77 40.45 -38.83
C ILE A 8 6.48 39.09 -38.90
N PRO A 9 7.71 38.95 -38.35
CA PRO A 9 8.44 37.69 -38.43
C PRO A 9 7.82 36.64 -37.51
N ALA A 10 7.51 35.49 -38.11
CA ALA A 10 7.11 34.28 -37.42
C ALA A 10 8.17 33.87 -36.39
N ALA A 11 7.80 33.90 -35.11
CA ALA A 11 8.59 33.32 -34.05
C ALA A 11 8.69 31.80 -34.28
N SER A 12 9.90 31.35 -34.58
CA SER A 12 10.22 29.93 -34.73
C SER A 12 9.76 29.15 -33.49
N ARG A 13 8.78 28.26 -33.68
CA ARG A 13 8.48 27.17 -32.73
C ARG A 13 9.70 26.24 -32.68
N LYS A 14 10.70 26.62 -31.88
CA LYS A 14 11.73 25.68 -31.44
C LYS A 14 11.11 24.80 -30.36
N ILE A 15 10.78 23.60 -30.80
CA ILE A 15 10.56 22.41 -29.99
C ILE A 15 11.62 22.37 -28.89
N ALA A 16 11.23 22.68 -27.66
CA ALA A 16 12.05 22.48 -26.46
C ALA A 16 11.76 21.09 -25.88
N SER A 17 11.94 20.06 -26.70
CA SER A 17 12.11 18.67 -26.24
C SER A 17 13.58 18.49 -25.89
N LEU A 18 14.04 19.10 -24.80
CA LEU A 18 15.40 18.90 -24.29
C LEU A 18 15.37 18.50 -22.81
N SER A 19 15.36 17.18 -22.64
CA SER A 19 16.02 16.40 -21.59
C SER A 19 15.52 16.55 -20.14
N SER A 20 14.61 15.65 -19.76
CA SER A 20 14.35 15.24 -18.38
C SER A 20 15.60 14.79 -17.58
N PRO A 21 16.67 14.20 -18.14
CA PRO A 21 17.83 13.81 -17.32
C PRO A 21 18.67 14.98 -16.80
N LEU A 22 18.75 16.12 -17.51
CA LEU A 22 19.55 17.26 -17.04
C LEU A 22 18.88 17.98 -15.86
N ARG A 23 17.54 18.04 -15.81
CA ARG A 23 16.81 18.54 -14.64
C ARG A 23 16.94 17.61 -13.43
N ALA A 24 16.94 16.29 -13.64
CA ALA A 24 17.17 15.32 -12.57
C ALA A 24 18.58 15.46 -11.94
N ILE A 25 19.61 15.70 -12.77
CA ILE A 25 20.98 15.92 -12.29
C ILE A 25 21.10 17.24 -11.49
N ILE A 26 20.41 18.29 -11.92
CA ILE A 26 20.37 19.57 -11.19
C ILE A 26 19.67 19.40 -9.83
N ARG A 27 18.57 18.63 -9.77
CA ARG A 27 17.85 18.30 -8.53
C ARG A 27 18.71 17.47 -7.56
N LEU A 28 19.44 16.46 -8.06
CA LEU A 28 20.40 15.67 -7.26
C LEU A 28 21.54 16.53 -6.69
N ARG A 29 22.09 17.46 -7.49
CA ARG A 29 23.12 18.40 -7.02
C ARG A 29 22.62 19.36 -5.95
N GLN A 30 21.35 19.79 -6.02
CA GLN A 30 20.75 20.64 -5.00
C GLN A 30 20.52 19.87 -3.69
N ARG A 31 19.99 18.64 -3.74
CA ARG A 31 19.85 17.78 -2.55
C ARG A 31 21.18 17.50 -1.86
N TYR A 32 22.25 17.21 -2.61
CA TYR A 32 23.58 16.96 -2.04
C TYR A 32 24.18 18.21 -1.35
N ARG A 33 23.91 19.41 -1.87
CA ARG A 33 24.37 20.68 -1.26
C ARG A 33 23.63 21.01 0.04
N VAL A 34 22.33 20.70 0.12
CA VAL A 34 21.53 20.91 1.34
C VAL A 34 21.93 19.92 2.43
N GLN A 35 22.14 18.63 2.10
CA GLN A 35 22.66 17.64 3.04
C GLN A 35 24.07 17.98 3.56
N LYS A 36 24.95 18.52 2.68
CA LYS A 36 26.30 18.94 3.10
C LYS A 36 26.27 20.13 4.07
N LYS A 37 25.32 21.07 3.92
CA LYS A 37 25.11 22.15 4.90
C LYS A 37 24.55 21.65 6.23
N SER A 38 23.68 20.64 6.20
CA SER A 38 23.10 20.05 7.42
C SER A 38 24.11 19.25 8.24
N ARG A 39 25.12 18.61 7.60
CA ARG A 39 26.20 17.90 8.31
C ARG A 39 27.24 18.83 8.95
N LEU A 40 27.44 20.04 8.40
CA LEU A 40 28.35 21.04 8.98
C LEU A 40 27.78 21.74 10.23
N HIS A 41 26.48 21.62 10.50
CA HIS A 41 25.85 22.16 11.70
C HIS A 41 25.84 21.19 12.90
N LEU A 42 26.33 19.95 12.72
CA LEU A 42 26.36 18.92 13.78
C LEU A 42 27.73 18.79 14.48
N GLU A 43 28.73 19.58 14.08
CA GLU A 43 30.09 19.53 14.63
C GLU A 43 30.49 20.87 15.27
N LEU A 44 29.84 21.26 16.38
CA LEU A 44 30.41 22.22 17.34
C LEU A 44 30.00 21.84 18.77
N PRO A 45 30.94 21.69 19.72
CA PRO A 45 30.61 21.26 21.08
C PRO A 45 30.10 22.44 21.91
N ARG A 46 28.96 22.26 22.58
CA ARG A 46 28.42 23.20 23.59
C ARG A 46 28.60 22.57 24.97
N GLU A 47 29.26 23.31 25.85
CA GLU A 47 29.65 22.94 27.21
C GLU A 47 28.45 22.59 28.11
N LYS A 48 28.67 21.64 29.03
CA LYS A 48 27.76 21.30 30.14
C LYS A 48 28.18 22.05 31.42
N PRO A 49 27.27 22.21 32.39
CA PRO A 49 27.60 22.03 33.78
C PRO A 49 26.90 20.79 34.37
N ALA A 50 27.55 20.25 35.41
CA ALA A 50 27.33 18.98 36.08
C ALA A 50 26.26 19.05 37.18
N GLU A 51 25.70 17.90 37.58
CA GLU A 51 25.78 17.38 38.97
C GLU A 51 25.05 16.02 39.19
N PHE A 52 25.73 15.11 39.91
CA PHE A 52 25.29 13.93 40.72
C PHE A 52 24.38 12.85 40.06
N VAL A 53 24.70 11.54 40.03
CA VAL A 53 25.00 10.60 41.14
C VAL A 53 25.78 9.35 40.65
N HIS A 54 26.78 8.93 41.44
CA HIS A 54 27.54 7.67 41.50
C HIS A 54 26.67 6.39 41.59
N THR A 55 27.01 5.13 41.29
CA THR A 55 28.23 4.34 40.99
C THR A 55 27.75 2.88 40.81
N ARG A 56 28.41 2.08 39.96
CA ARG A 56 29.07 0.80 40.33
C ARG A 56 29.42 0.01 39.07
N LEU A 57 30.69 0.15 38.68
CA LEU A 57 31.44 -0.87 37.94
C LEU A 57 31.80 -1.99 38.92
N LEU A 58 31.54 -3.24 38.54
CA LEU A 58 32.44 -4.35 38.86
C LEU A 58 32.57 -5.26 37.65
N GLN A 59 33.82 -5.54 37.37
CA GLN A 59 34.38 -6.23 36.23
C GLN A 59 34.61 -7.71 36.57
N ARG A 60 34.65 -8.53 35.51
CA ARG A 60 35.41 -9.81 35.34
C ARG A 60 34.72 -11.14 35.67
N GLN A 61 34.63 -11.93 34.58
CA GLN A 61 35.06 -13.34 34.42
C GLN A 61 34.30 -14.47 35.11
N LEU A 62 33.65 -15.33 34.30
CA LEU A 62 33.49 -16.79 34.45
C LEU A 62 33.20 -17.34 33.03
N SER A 63 34.12 -17.99 32.31
CA SER A 63 34.68 -19.35 32.40
C SER A 63 33.78 -20.46 31.84
N LEU A 64 34.33 -21.16 30.84
CA LEU A 64 33.90 -22.42 30.23
C LEU A 64 33.78 -23.58 31.24
N ASN A 65 32.80 -24.48 31.02
CA ASN A 65 32.92 -25.97 31.00
C ASN A 65 31.54 -26.60 30.65
N ARG A 66 31.40 -27.33 29.51
CA ARG A 66 31.55 -28.81 29.27
C ARG A 66 30.26 -29.58 29.68
N THR A 67 29.60 -30.46 28.90
CA THR A 67 29.94 -31.70 28.13
C THR A 67 28.65 -32.17 27.39
N GLY A 68 28.60 -33.02 26.34
CA GLY A 68 29.52 -33.95 25.66
C GLY A 68 29.01 -34.23 24.21
N LEU A 69 29.84 -34.53 23.20
CA LEU A 69 30.68 -35.69 22.88
C LEU A 69 29.93 -36.94 22.36
N TYR A 70 30.23 -37.22 21.06
CA TYR A 70 30.17 -38.47 20.26
C TYR A 70 29.00 -38.71 19.27
N GLY A 71 29.31 -38.65 17.96
CA GLY A 71 28.58 -39.30 16.85
C GLY A 71 29.15 -40.71 16.56
N PRO A 72 29.15 -41.25 15.30
CA PRO A 72 28.25 -41.11 14.15
C PRO A 72 27.92 -42.45 13.41
N SER A 73 27.14 -42.35 12.31
CA SER A 73 27.05 -43.23 11.11
C SER A 73 26.28 -44.58 11.14
N MET A 74 25.34 -44.76 10.20
CA MET A 74 25.47 -45.69 9.05
C MET A 74 24.21 -45.74 8.17
N SER A 75 24.47 -46.05 6.90
CA SER A 75 23.58 -46.30 5.76
C SER A 75 22.75 -47.58 5.86
N LEU A 76 21.59 -47.62 5.18
CA LEU A 76 21.12 -48.68 4.24
C LEU A 76 19.58 -48.60 4.10
N PHE A 77 19.07 -48.47 2.86
CA PHE A 77 18.16 -49.46 2.25
C PHE A 77 17.85 -49.10 0.78
N ASN A 78 18.06 -50.09 -0.09
CA ASN A 78 17.64 -50.17 -1.49
C ASN A 78 16.26 -50.86 -1.56
N GLN A 79 15.42 -50.50 -2.55
CA GLN A 79 14.81 -51.39 -3.57
C GLN A 79 13.68 -50.65 -4.32
N THR A 80 13.86 -50.31 -5.61
CA THR A 80 13.40 -50.99 -6.86
C THR A 80 11.99 -50.64 -7.34
N GLY A 81 11.90 -50.19 -8.60
CA GLY A 81 10.68 -50.16 -9.42
C GLY A 81 10.92 -49.44 -10.75
N PHE A 82 11.00 -50.21 -11.84
CA PHE A 82 11.00 -49.79 -13.26
C PHE A 82 9.74 -48.92 -13.58
N GLU A 83 9.68 -48.03 -14.57
CA GLU A 83 9.72 -48.24 -16.03
C GLU A 83 9.77 -46.86 -16.74
N SER A 84 10.63 -46.68 -17.75
CA SER A 84 10.34 -45.79 -18.89
C SER A 84 11.03 -46.29 -20.16
N SER A 85 10.21 -46.61 -21.16
CA SER A 85 10.50 -46.95 -22.56
C SER A 85 11.15 -45.75 -23.28
N GLN A 86 12.30 -45.89 -23.96
CA GLN A 86 12.50 -46.25 -25.39
C GLN A 86 11.56 -45.48 -26.35
N TYR A 87 11.94 -44.76 -27.42
CA TYR A 87 13.02 -44.82 -28.44
C TYR A 87 13.24 -43.38 -28.99
N PHE A 88 14.30 -42.97 -29.70
CA PHE A 88 14.78 -43.41 -31.01
C PHE A 88 16.17 -42.77 -31.29
N THR A 89 17.19 -43.58 -31.53
CA THR A 89 18.53 -43.16 -31.99
C THR A 89 18.87 -43.96 -33.24
N PHE A 90 19.35 -43.31 -34.29
CA PHE A 90 19.84 -44.00 -35.49
C PHE A 90 21.23 -44.60 -35.23
N ASP A 91 21.36 -45.88 -35.58
CA ASP A 91 22.54 -46.72 -35.46
C ASP A 91 23.69 -46.30 -36.37
N THR A 92 24.91 -46.46 -35.87
CA THR A 92 26.06 -46.90 -36.68
C THR A 92 26.67 -48.14 -36.05
N SER A 93 26.35 -49.26 -36.69
CA SER A 93 26.92 -50.61 -36.56
C SER A 93 28.44 -50.65 -36.74
N VAL A 94 29.13 -51.58 -36.06
CA VAL A 94 29.76 -52.79 -36.67
C VAL A 94 30.25 -53.74 -35.55
N GLU A 95 29.65 -54.93 -35.57
CA GLU A 95 30.04 -56.32 -35.19
C GLU A 95 31.32 -56.60 -34.36
N GLN A 96 31.18 -57.20 -33.17
CA GLN A 96 31.16 -58.64 -32.82
C GLN A 96 32.55 -59.31 -32.72
N HIS A 97 32.86 -59.90 -31.56
CA HIS A 97 33.00 -61.37 -31.43
C HIS A 97 33.28 -61.82 -29.99
N VAL A 98 32.46 -62.79 -29.57
CA VAL A 98 32.55 -63.59 -28.34
C VAL A 98 33.50 -64.76 -28.58
N MET A 99 34.34 -65.14 -27.61
CA MET A 99 34.39 -66.51 -27.04
C MET A 99 35.65 -66.83 -26.23
N LYS A 100 35.40 -67.70 -25.24
CA LYS A 100 36.28 -68.30 -24.24
C LYS A 100 37.39 -69.15 -24.86
N LYS A 101 38.51 -69.21 -24.12
CA LYS A 101 39.74 -69.96 -24.41
C LYS A 101 39.55 -71.47 -24.55
N HIS A 102 40.29 -72.07 -25.48
CA HIS A 102 40.94 -73.37 -25.25
C HIS A 102 42.46 -73.27 -25.42
N ARG A 103 43.18 -73.75 -24.40
CA ARG A 103 44.64 -73.92 -24.32
C ARG A 103 45.06 -75.16 -25.11
N ARG A 104 46.14 -75.07 -25.89
CA ARG A 104 47.12 -76.16 -26.02
C ARG A 104 48.54 -75.61 -25.79
N LYS A 105 49.29 -76.35 -24.97
CA LYS A 105 50.60 -76.05 -24.38
C LYS A 105 51.71 -76.03 -25.43
N LYS A 106 52.73 -75.17 -25.22
CA LYS A 106 54.16 -75.58 -25.20
C LYS A 106 55.05 -74.51 -24.52
N SER A 107 55.64 -74.93 -23.40
CA SER A 107 56.96 -74.63 -22.82
C SER A 107 57.66 -73.27 -23.00
N GLN A 108 57.81 -72.59 -21.86
CA GLN A 108 58.85 -71.63 -21.40
C GLN A 108 59.81 -70.95 -22.40
N ARG A 109 59.76 -69.62 -22.42
CA ARG A 109 60.95 -68.74 -22.40
C ARG A 109 60.73 -67.54 -21.46
N LYS A 110 61.83 -67.13 -20.84
CA LYS A 110 62.00 -66.23 -19.69
C LYS A 110 61.21 -64.90 -19.79
N SER A 111 60.63 -64.49 -18.66
CA SER A 111 60.07 -63.17 -18.40
C SER A 111 61.10 -62.07 -18.67
N ARG A 112 60.80 -61.14 -19.59
CA ARG A 112 61.28 -59.77 -19.44
C ARG A 112 60.24 -59.02 -18.63
N MET A 113 60.64 -58.66 -17.42
CA MET A 113 59.92 -57.72 -16.56
C MET A 113 59.77 -56.41 -17.34
N VAL A 114 58.57 -56.13 -17.82
CA VAL A 114 58.23 -54.80 -18.35
C VAL A 114 57.72 -54.02 -17.15
N LEU A 115 58.56 -53.12 -16.65
CA LEU A 115 58.12 -52.10 -15.69
C LEU A 115 57.00 -51.29 -16.35
N TYR A 116 55.79 -51.38 -15.80
CA TYR A 116 54.83 -50.30 -15.98
C TYR A 116 55.35 -49.11 -15.16
N PRO A 117 55.40 -47.89 -15.73
CA PRO A 117 55.69 -46.72 -14.93
C PRO A 117 54.51 -46.51 -13.97
N ASP A 118 54.72 -46.83 -12.69
CA ASP A 118 53.83 -46.41 -11.62
C ASP A 118 53.79 -44.88 -11.60
N LYS A 119 52.58 -44.33 -11.73
CA LYS A 119 52.18 -42.90 -11.70
C LYS A 119 52.02 -42.22 -13.06
N THR A 120 50.99 -42.62 -13.83
CA THR A 120 50.25 -41.63 -14.62
C THR A 120 49.17 -41.03 -13.73
N LYS A 121 49.46 -39.86 -13.16
CA LYS A 121 48.42 -39.03 -12.52
C LYS A 121 47.36 -38.76 -13.60
N LYS A 122 46.15 -39.28 -13.43
CA LYS A 122 44.97 -38.79 -14.20
C LYS A 122 44.78 -37.34 -13.79
N TYR A 123 45.24 -36.42 -14.63
CA TYR A 123 44.88 -35.01 -14.51
C TYR A 123 43.40 -34.90 -14.90
N LEU A 124 42.52 -34.73 -13.90
CA LEU A 124 41.21 -34.13 -14.16
C LEU A 124 41.49 -32.75 -14.79
N PRO A 125 40.84 -32.40 -15.93
CA PRO A 125 41.03 -31.07 -16.51
C PRO A 125 40.70 -30.05 -15.43
N THR A 126 41.65 -29.17 -15.15
CA THR A 126 41.53 -28.09 -14.18
C THR A 126 40.21 -27.37 -14.44
N GLU A 127 39.30 -27.31 -13.45
CA GLU A 127 38.10 -26.46 -13.56
C GLU A 127 38.58 -25.05 -13.91
N GLU A 128 38.42 -24.65 -15.17
CA GLU A 128 38.60 -23.27 -15.55
C GLU A 128 37.53 -22.49 -14.80
N LYS A 129 37.94 -21.80 -13.73
CA LYS A 129 37.11 -20.85 -13.00
C LYS A 129 36.77 -19.74 -13.99
N SER A 130 35.72 -19.96 -14.78
CA SER A 130 35.35 -19.09 -15.87
C SER A 130 35.10 -17.71 -15.31
N LYS A 131 35.83 -16.72 -15.83
CA LYS A 131 35.63 -15.30 -15.51
C LYS A 131 34.17 -14.91 -15.75
N ALA A 132 33.48 -15.58 -16.69
CA ALA A 132 32.07 -15.42 -16.94
C ALA A 132 31.18 -15.78 -15.73
N LYS A 133 31.52 -16.82 -14.96
CA LYS A 133 30.80 -17.16 -13.71
C LYS A 133 30.93 -16.02 -12.69
N ARG A 134 32.12 -15.42 -12.54
CA ARG A 134 32.34 -14.27 -11.65
C ARG A 134 31.61 -13.02 -12.14
N CYS A 135 31.63 -12.74 -13.44
CA CYS A 135 30.84 -11.65 -14.02
C CYS A 135 29.34 -11.85 -13.81
N LEU A 136 28.83 -13.08 -13.94
CA LEU A 136 27.43 -13.41 -13.66
C LEU A 136 27.09 -13.19 -12.19
N PHE A 137 27.94 -13.64 -11.25
CA PHE A 137 27.75 -13.33 -9.83
C PHE A 137 27.77 -11.83 -9.53
N LEU A 138 28.63 -11.05 -10.19
CA LEU A 138 28.67 -9.59 -10.04
C LEU A 138 27.40 -8.94 -10.59
N LEU A 139 26.89 -9.37 -11.75
CA LEU A 139 25.63 -8.88 -12.30
C LEU A 139 24.45 -9.24 -11.38
N MET A 140 24.42 -10.47 -10.86
CA MET A 140 23.40 -10.88 -9.88
C MET A 140 23.49 -10.05 -8.59
N ALA A 141 24.69 -9.73 -8.11
CA ALA A 141 24.89 -8.87 -6.94
C ALA A 141 24.45 -7.43 -7.20
N ILE A 142 24.72 -6.88 -8.39
CA ILE A 142 24.26 -5.54 -8.79
C ILE A 142 22.75 -5.50 -8.89
N ILE A 143 22.13 -6.50 -9.53
CA ILE A 143 20.66 -6.61 -9.62
C ILE A 143 20.06 -6.74 -8.22
N PHE A 144 20.62 -7.58 -7.36
CA PHE A 144 20.17 -7.73 -5.98
C PHE A 144 20.29 -6.42 -5.19
N PHE A 145 21.39 -5.68 -5.34
CA PHE A 145 21.57 -4.38 -4.71
C PHE A 145 20.58 -3.34 -5.22
N GLN A 146 20.28 -3.35 -6.53
CA GLN A 146 19.24 -2.49 -7.11
C GLN A 146 17.86 -2.82 -6.55
N ILE A 147 17.54 -4.11 -6.38
CA ILE A 147 16.28 -4.56 -5.78
C ILE A 147 16.20 -4.09 -4.32
N LEU A 148 17.26 -4.29 -3.52
CA LEU A 148 17.28 -3.85 -2.12
C LEU A 148 17.11 -2.33 -2.00
N ASN A 149 17.81 -1.55 -2.80
CA ASN A 149 17.71 -0.10 -2.79
C ASN A 149 16.32 0.40 -3.27
N ALA A 150 15.66 -0.33 -4.17
CA ALA A 150 14.30 -0.04 -4.57
C ALA A 150 13.30 -0.34 -3.42
N ILE A 151 13.48 -1.44 -2.69
CA ILE A 151 12.65 -1.80 -1.54
C ILE A 151 12.83 -0.80 -0.39
N GLU A 152 14.07 -0.40 -0.08
CA GLU A 152 14.35 0.57 0.99
C GLU A 152 13.73 1.94 0.68
N ASN A 153 13.80 2.41 -0.56
CA ASN A 153 13.14 3.64 -0.98
C ASN A 153 11.61 3.53 -0.93
N LEU A 154 11.03 2.36 -1.21
CA LEU A 154 9.59 2.13 -1.08
C LEU A 154 9.13 2.29 0.38
N ASP A 155 9.89 1.69 1.29
CA ASP A 155 9.61 1.69 2.73
C ASP A 155 9.76 3.09 3.35
N ASP A 156 10.77 3.85 2.92
CA ASP A 156 10.96 5.26 3.31
C ASP A 156 9.73 6.13 2.95
N ASN A 157 9.08 5.87 1.81
CA ASN A 157 7.90 6.61 1.38
C ASN A 157 6.65 6.24 2.17
N LEU A 158 6.49 4.98 2.54
CA LEU A 158 5.39 4.54 3.40
C LEU A 158 5.56 5.07 4.83
N GLN A 159 6.80 5.02 5.36
CA GLN A 159 7.13 5.54 6.67
C GLN A 159 6.91 7.06 6.78
N LYS A 160 7.07 7.80 5.68
CA LYS A 160 6.77 9.25 5.61
C LYS A 160 5.34 9.58 6.04
N TYR A 161 4.36 8.71 5.78
CA TYR A 161 2.94 8.97 6.03
C TYR A 161 2.38 8.29 7.29
N ASP A 162 3.17 7.51 8.04
CA ASP A 162 2.74 6.79 9.25
C ASP A 162 1.36 6.09 9.12
N LEU A 163 1.19 5.29 8.08
CA LEU A 163 -0.09 4.62 7.79
C LEU A 163 -0.45 3.57 8.85
N ASP A 164 0.54 2.98 9.54
CA ASP A 164 0.29 2.02 10.61
C ASP A 164 -0.27 2.69 11.88
N GLY A 165 0.17 3.91 12.19
CA GLY A 165 -0.43 4.73 13.24
C GLY A 165 -1.88 5.10 12.93
N LEU A 166 -2.15 5.45 11.67
CA LEU A 166 -3.51 5.72 11.18
C LEU A 166 -4.40 4.49 11.31
N GLU A 167 -3.93 3.32 10.87
CA GLU A 167 -4.67 2.06 10.93
C GLU A 167 -5.08 1.71 12.37
N LYS A 168 -4.14 1.81 13.32
CA LYS A 168 -4.42 1.58 14.75
C LYS A 168 -5.44 2.58 15.30
N THR A 169 -5.36 3.83 14.87
CA THR A 169 -6.28 4.90 15.30
C THR A 169 -7.69 4.63 14.79
N MET A 170 -7.83 4.27 13.50
CA MET A 170 -9.11 3.91 12.92
C MET A 170 -9.74 2.68 13.58
N HIS A 171 -8.96 1.64 13.87
CA HIS A 171 -9.47 0.46 14.58
C HIS A 171 -9.96 0.76 16.01
N ARG A 172 -9.41 1.79 16.66
CA ARG A 172 -9.82 2.21 18.00
C ARG A 172 -11.09 3.07 17.99
N GLU A 173 -11.21 3.98 17.03
CA GLU A 173 -12.25 5.02 17.04
C GLU A 173 -13.44 4.71 16.09
N VAL A 174 -13.27 3.80 15.12
CA VAL A 174 -14.31 3.45 14.14
C VAL A 174 -14.90 2.09 14.49
N PHE A 175 -16.13 2.10 15.02
CA PHE A 175 -16.80 0.87 15.45
C PHE A 175 -17.57 0.19 14.30
N GLY A 176 -17.47 -1.13 14.21
CA GLY A 176 -18.30 -1.95 13.31
C GLY A 176 -17.96 -1.85 11.81
N GLN A 177 -16.88 -1.17 11.44
CA GLN A 177 -16.48 -0.95 10.03
C GLN A 177 -15.07 -1.46 9.73
N ARG A 178 -14.71 -2.62 10.28
CA ARG A 178 -13.35 -3.15 10.18
C ARG A 178 -12.91 -3.37 8.73
N VAL A 179 -13.75 -4.02 7.91
CA VAL A 179 -13.44 -4.29 6.49
C VAL A 179 -13.24 -2.99 5.72
N ALA A 180 -14.09 -1.99 5.94
CA ALA A 180 -13.95 -0.68 5.29
C ALA A 180 -12.64 0.03 5.69
N VAL A 181 -12.24 -0.05 6.97
CA VAL A 181 -10.96 0.51 7.46
C VAL A 181 -9.78 -0.21 6.82
N GLU A 182 -9.79 -1.55 6.79
CA GLU A 182 -8.74 -2.36 6.16
C GLU A 182 -8.61 -2.00 4.67
N SER A 183 -9.71 -1.93 3.92
CA SER A 183 -9.69 -1.55 2.49
C SER A 183 -9.17 -0.13 2.25
N ILE A 184 -9.54 0.85 3.08
CA ILE A 184 -9.01 2.24 2.94
C ILE A 184 -7.51 2.26 3.16
N VAL A 185 -7.02 1.58 4.19
CA VAL A 185 -5.59 1.55 4.52
C VAL A 185 -4.81 0.81 3.43
N GLU A 186 -5.33 -0.29 2.91
CA GLU A 186 -4.72 -1.03 1.79
C GLU A 186 -4.60 -0.15 0.54
N LEU A 187 -5.67 0.52 0.13
CA LEU A 187 -5.65 1.45 -1.02
C LEU A 187 -4.65 2.60 -0.82
N LEU A 188 -4.54 3.13 0.39
CA LEU A 188 -3.55 4.17 0.72
C LEU A 188 -2.12 3.63 0.69
N LYS A 189 -1.87 2.43 1.23
CA LYS A 189 -0.56 1.76 1.22
C LYS A 189 -0.12 1.49 -0.22
N ASP A 190 -0.99 0.93 -1.05
CA ASP A 190 -0.70 0.62 -2.45
C ASP A 190 -0.39 1.87 -3.27
N TYR A 191 -1.18 2.92 -3.09
CA TYR A 191 -0.98 4.17 -3.81
C TYR A 191 0.30 4.87 -3.34
N LEU A 192 0.47 5.10 -2.03
CA LEU A 192 1.61 5.86 -1.49
C LEU A 192 2.95 5.12 -1.53
N ALA A 193 2.95 3.82 -1.86
CA ALA A 193 4.17 3.07 -2.12
C ALA A 193 4.95 3.63 -3.32
N THR A 194 4.26 4.16 -4.35
CA THR A 194 4.91 4.65 -5.57
C THR A 194 4.86 6.18 -5.69
N HIS A 195 5.76 6.76 -6.50
CA HIS A 195 5.78 8.22 -6.79
C HIS A 195 5.23 8.57 -8.17
N ILE A 196 4.94 7.55 -8.98
CA ILE A 196 4.50 7.71 -10.37
C ILE A 196 3.18 6.98 -10.49
N HIS A 197 2.11 7.75 -10.63
CA HIS A 197 0.76 7.22 -10.78
C HIS A 197 0.23 7.49 -12.18
N ASN A 198 -0.61 6.57 -12.67
CA ASN A 198 -1.29 6.71 -13.96
C ASN A 198 -2.69 7.32 -13.81
N LYS A 199 -3.21 7.40 -12.58
CA LYS A 199 -4.48 8.01 -12.18
C LYS A 199 -4.36 8.49 -10.73
N PRO A 200 -5.10 9.54 -10.31
CA PRO A 200 -5.22 9.85 -8.89
C PRO A 200 -5.93 8.72 -8.13
N LEU A 201 -5.70 8.65 -6.82
CA LEU A 201 -6.46 7.76 -5.96
C LEU A 201 -7.79 8.41 -5.62
N VAL A 202 -8.89 7.76 -5.98
CA VAL A 202 -10.24 8.25 -5.67
C VAL A 202 -10.96 7.17 -4.89
N ILE A 203 -11.16 7.37 -3.59
CA ILE A 203 -11.88 6.45 -2.71
C ILE A 203 -13.28 7.01 -2.46
N SER A 204 -14.31 6.21 -2.70
CA SER A 204 -15.70 6.60 -2.43
C SER A 204 -16.25 5.81 -1.23
N LEU A 205 -16.48 6.50 -0.13
CA LEU A 205 -17.10 5.96 1.09
C LEU A 205 -18.62 6.04 0.95
N ASN A 206 -19.27 4.89 0.76
CA ASN A 206 -20.70 4.82 0.49
C ASN A 206 -21.43 4.02 1.55
N GLY A 207 -22.58 4.49 2.03
CA GLY A 207 -23.41 3.70 2.95
C GLY A 207 -24.46 4.50 3.70
N PRO A 208 -25.18 3.87 4.64
CA PRO A 208 -26.24 4.51 5.42
C PRO A 208 -25.74 5.67 6.30
N THR A 209 -26.64 6.53 6.75
CA THR A 209 -26.27 7.67 7.60
C THR A 209 -25.84 7.23 9.00
N GLY A 210 -24.89 7.95 9.61
CA GLY A 210 -24.51 7.74 11.02
C GLY A 210 -23.61 6.53 11.30
N VAL A 211 -23.13 5.85 10.27
CA VAL A 211 -22.24 4.66 10.38
C VAL A 211 -20.75 4.99 10.55
N GLY A 212 -20.37 6.28 10.48
CA GLY A 212 -19.00 6.74 10.73
C GLY A 212 -18.22 7.27 9.52
N LYS A 213 -18.80 7.38 8.32
CA LYS A 213 -18.09 7.83 7.11
C LYS A 213 -17.39 9.19 7.27
N SER A 214 -18.12 10.23 7.69
CA SER A 214 -17.54 11.56 7.95
C SER A 214 -16.55 11.55 9.12
N HIS A 215 -16.71 10.64 10.08
CA HIS A 215 -15.73 10.45 11.16
C HIS A 215 -14.40 9.88 10.63
N VAL A 216 -14.45 8.91 9.72
CA VAL A 216 -13.26 8.41 9.01
C VAL A 216 -12.59 9.52 8.19
N GLY A 217 -13.37 10.32 7.45
CA GLY A 217 -12.85 11.49 6.74
C GLY A 217 -12.16 12.49 7.68
N TRP A 218 -12.73 12.72 8.87
CA TRP A 218 -12.10 13.56 9.89
C TRP A 218 -10.79 12.97 10.44
N LEU A 219 -10.75 11.66 10.70
CA LEU A 219 -9.53 10.96 11.15
C LEU A 219 -8.42 11.06 10.10
N LEU A 220 -8.76 10.83 8.83
CA LEU A 220 -7.84 10.98 7.70
C LEU A 220 -7.28 12.41 7.65
N ALA A 221 -8.15 13.42 7.70
CA ALA A 221 -7.69 14.80 7.68
C ALA A 221 -6.79 15.13 8.87
N LYS A 222 -7.16 14.69 10.08
CA LYS A 222 -6.36 14.92 11.29
C LYS A 222 -4.97 14.30 11.16
N HIS A 223 -4.90 13.07 10.65
CA HIS A 223 -3.64 12.37 10.43
C HIS A 223 -2.77 13.07 9.39
N PHE A 224 -3.30 13.32 8.19
CA PHE A 224 -2.54 13.95 7.12
C PHE A 224 -2.12 15.39 7.45
N ARG A 225 -2.93 16.15 8.20
CA ARG A 225 -2.53 17.48 8.71
C ARG A 225 -1.35 17.40 9.68
N SER A 226 -1.30 16.35 10.52
CA SER A 226 -0.18 16.14 11.45
C SER A 226 1.12 15.79 10.74
N VAL A 227 1.03 15.08 9.60
CA VAL A 227 2.19 14.64 8.79
C VAL A 227 2.66 15.74 7.84
N MET A 228 1.75 16.39 7.12
CA MET A 228 2.07 17.26 5.98
C MET A 228 1.95 18.76 6.24
N ALA A 229 1.52 19.15 7.44
CA ALA A 229 0.97 20.47 7.78
C ALA A 229 -0.40 20.74 7.12
N ASN A 230 -1.10 21.80 7.57
CA ASN A 230 -2.49 22.05 7.20
C ASN A 230 -2.70 22.40 5.71
N ASP A 231 -1.66 22.82 5.01
CA ASP A 231 -1.77 23.48 3.70
C ASP A 231 -2.09 22.53 2.53
N PHE A 232 -2.01 21.21 2.75
CA PHE A 232 -2.20 20.16 1.74
C PHE A 232 -3.43 19.28 1.97
N VAL A 233 -4.28 19.64 2.94
CA VAL A 233 -5.51 18.90 3.25
C VAL A 233 -6.72 19.81 3.09
N LEU A 234 -7.52 19.56 2.04
CA LEU A 234 -8.78 20.27 1.83
C LEU A 234 -9.95 19.42 2.33
N GLN A 235 -10.76 19.98 3.22
CA GLN A 235 -12.07 19.42 3.59
C GLN A 235 -13.17 20.29 2.98
N TYR A 236 -13.87 19.75 1.98
CA TYR A 236 -14.93 20.43 1.26
C TYR A 236 -16.29 19.86 1.68
N PHE A 237 -17.02 20.62 2.48
CA PHE A 237 -18.42 20.34 2.83
C PHE A 237 -19.34 21.08 1.85
N VAL A 238 -20.14 20.35 1.08
CA VAL A 238 -20.96 20.92 0.00
C VAL A 238 -21.91 22.00 0.53
N MET A 239 -22.63 21.72 1.62
CA MET A 239 -23.60 22.66 2.19
C MET A 239 -22.98 23.95 2.72
N HIS A 240 -21.69 23.93 3.10
CA HIS A 240 -20.98 25.12 3.60
C HIS A 240 -20.32 25.91 2.48
N HIS A 241 -19.74 25.23 1.50
CA HIS A 241 -18.94 25.87 0.45
C HIS A 241 -19.76 26.24 -0.78
N CYS A 242 -20.89 25.58 -1.02
CA CYS A 242 -21.82 25.89 -2.09
C CYS A 242 -23.27 25.86 -1.56
N PRO A 243 -23.67 26.84 -0.73
CA PRO A 243 -25.01 26.90 -0.18
C PRO A 243 -26.06 27.16 -1.26
N SER A 244 -27.28 26.67 -1.04
CA SER A 244 -28.43 26.85 -1.93
C SER A 244 -28.69 28.32 -2.20
N GLY A 245 -28.46 28.76 -3.44
CA GLY A 245 -28.64 30.16 -3.87
C GLY A 245 -27.42 30.78 -4.55
N VAL A 246 -26.23 30.17 -4.43
CA VAL A 246 -25.06 30.54 -5.22
C VAL A 246 -25.14 29.88 -6.61
N ALA A 247 -24.78 30.62 -7.66
CA ALA A 247 -24.72 30.07 -9.01
C ALA A 247 -23.69 28.91 -9.07
N PRO A 248 -24.05 27.73 -9.61
CA PRO A 248 -23.15 26.56 -9.65
C PRO A 248 -21.78 26.84 -10.28
N LEU A 249 -21.73 27.72 -11.29
CA LEU A 249 -20.51 28.12 -11.99
C LEU A 249 -19.50 28.81 -11.05
N THR A 250 -19.97 29.56 -10.05
CA THR A 250 -19.06 30.21 -9.08
C THR A 250 -18.41 29.16 -8.18
N CYS A 251 -19.18 28.16 -7.74
CA CYS A 251 -18.66 27.05 -6.95
C CYS A 251 -17.67 26.20 -7.76
N GLU A 252 -17.93 25.97 -9.06
CA GLU A 252 -17.01 25.28 -9.97
C GLU A 252 -15.66 26.00 -10.05
N ILE A 253 -15.67 27.31 -10.31
CA ILE A 253 -14.45 28.10 -10.45
C ILE A 253 -13.66 28.12 -9.13
N ASP A 254 -14.34 28.30 -8.00
CA ASP A 254 -13.70 28.30 -6.68
C ASP A 254 -13.08 26.93 -6.33
N LEU A 255 -13.82 25.83 -6.57
CA LEU A 255 -13.33 24.48 -6.31
C LEU A 255 -12.15 24.13 -7.20
N SER A 256 -12.27 24.37 -8.52
CA SER A 256 -11.20 24.11 -9.48
C SER A 256 -9.94 24.89 -9.11
N LYS A 257 -10.09 26.18 -8.77
CA LYS A 257 -8.96 27.02 -8.36
C LYS A 257 -8.29 26.49 -7.10
N LYS A 258 -9.06 26.16 -6.06
CA LYS A 258 -8.52 25.60 -4.81
C LYS A 258 -7.76 24.30 -5.02
N ILE A 259 -8.30 23.38 -5.83
CA ILE A 259 -7.64 22.12 -6.16
C ILE A 259 -6.32 22.39 -6.89
N SER A 260 -6.36 23.18 -7.98
CA SER A 260 -5.16 23.52 -8.76
C SER A 260 -4.09 24.20 -7.92
N ASP A 261 -4.46 25.15 -7.06
CA ASP A 261 -3.52 25.86 -6.18
C ASP A 261 -2.85 24.92 -5.17
N ILE A 262 -3.59 23.99 -4.57
CA ILE A 262 -3.04 23.02 -3.61
C ILE A 262 -2.13 22.01 -4.32
N VAL A 263 -2.58 21.44 -5.44
CA VAL A 263 -1.81 20.46 -6.23
C VAL A 263 -0.47 21.04 -6.69
N THR A 264 -0.48 22.27 -7.22
CA THR A 264 0.74 22.92 -7.70
C THR A 264 1.76 23.13 -6.57
N ARG A 265 1.31 23.50 -5.37
CA ARG A 265 2.19 23.65 -4.20
C ARG A 265 2.69 22.30 -3.69
N ALA A 266 1.82 21.29 -3.69
CA ALA A 266 2.15 19.93 -3.27
C ALA A 266 3.27 19.32 -4.14
N GLU A 267 3.24 19.55 -5.45
CA GLU A 267 4.30 19.11 -6.38
C GLU A 267 5.66 19.75 -6.04
N ILE A 268 5.68 21.05 -5.68
CA ILE A 268 6.92 21.76 -5.29
C ILE A 268 7.50 21.17 -4.00
N GLU A 269 6.66 20.79 -3.05
CA GLU A 269 7.05 20.20 -1.77
C GLU A 269 7.18 18.67 -1.78
N GLU A 270 7.00 18.03 -2.94
CA GLU A 270 7.04 16.57 -3.13
C GLU A 270 6.12 15.84 -2.12
N LYS A 271 4.87 16.31 -2.04
CA LYS A 271 3.85 15.90 -1.08
C LYS A 271 2.56 15.50 -1.81
N THR A 272 1.89 14.45 -1.37
CA THR A 272 0.62 13.98 -1.97
C THR A 272 -0.59 14.62 -1.24
N PRO A 273 -1.27 15.62 -1.82
CA PRO A 273 -2.37 16.31 -1.17
C PRO A 273 -3.60 15.41 -1.00
N LEU A 274 -4.38 15.70 0.03
CA LEU A 274 -5.60 14.99 0.39
C LEU A 274 -6.82 15.90 0.26
N PHE A 275 -7.79 15.50 -0.56
CA PHE A 275 -9.05 16.19 -0.76
C PHE A 275 -10.18 15.32 -0.21
N ILE A 276 -10.87 15.79 0.84
CA ILE A 276 -12.04 15.10 1.40
C ILE A 276 -13.28 15.92 1.04
N LEU A 277 -14.18 15.31 0.30
CA LEU A 277 -15.42 15.91 -0.15
C LEU A 277 -16.58 15.20 0.56
N ASP A 278 -17.28 15.93 1.43
CA ASP A 278 -18.39 15.39 2.22
C ASP A 278 -19.74 15.82 1.64
N GLU A 279 -20.74 14.94 1.80
CA GLU A 279 -22.10 15.10 1.25
C GLU A 279 -22.13 15.21 -0.29
N VAL A 280 -21.37 14.36 -0.98
CA VAL A 280 -21.22 14.39 -2.45
C VAL A 280 -22.56 14.19 -3.17
N GLU A 281 -23.54 13.52 -2.57
CA GLU A 281 -24.90 13.40 -3.12
C GLU A 281 -25.64 14.72 -3.30
N LEU A 282 -25.21 15.78 -2.61
CA LEU A 282 -25.79 17.12 -2.70
C LEU A 282 -25.09 17.99 -3.75
N MET A 283 -24.01 17.51 -4.36
CA MET A 283 -23.31 18.27 -5.40
C MET A 283 -24.15 18.37 -6.67
N SER A 284 -24.13 19.57 -7.27
CA SER A 284 -24.71 19.75 -8.61
C SER A 284 -23.94 18.93 -9.66
N PRO A 285 -24.60 18.49 -10.75
CA PRO A 285 -23.93 17.78 -11.84
C PRO A 285 -22.71 18.52 -12.40
N VAL A 286 -22.76 19.86 -12.46
CA VAL A 286 -21.64 20.69 -12.93
C VAL A 286 -20.39 20.53 -12.05
N LEU A 287 -20.56 20.42 -10.73
CA LEU A 287 -19.44 20.17 -9.82
C LEU A 287 -18.90 18.75 -9.96
N LEU A 288 -19.79 17.77 -10.14
CA LEU A 288 -19.40 16.38 -10.39
C LEU A 288 -18.64 16.21 -11.70
N ASP A 289 -19.06 16.89 -12.76
CA ASP A 289 -18.35 16.97 -14.05
C ASP A 289 -16.96 17.60 -13.86
N THR A 290 -16.87 18.65 -13.07
CA THR A 290 -15.60 19.31 -12.75
C THR A 290 -14.64 18.37 -12.05
N LEU A 291 -15.10 17.62 -11.04
CA LEU A 291 -14.30 16.61 -10.35
C LEU A 291 -13.90 15.46 -11.28
N SER A 292 -14.81 15.02 -12.15
CA SER A 292 -14.55 13.95 -13.11
C SER A 292 -13.36 14.26 -14.02
N ARG A 293 -13.16 15.54 -14.41
CA ARG A 293 -12.01 15.97 -15.21
C ARG A 293 -10.67 15.75 -14.49
N PHE A 294 -10.65 15.98 -13.17
CA PHE A 294 -9.44 15.75 -12.36
C PHE A 294 -9.09 14.26 -12.20
N PHE A 295 -10.06 13.36 -12.41
CA PHE A 295 -9.86 11.91 -12.27
C PHE A 295 -9.37 11.22 -13.56
N GLU A 296 -9.28 11.96 -14.66
CA GLU A 296 -8.82 11.40 -15.93
C GLU A 296 -7.33 11.02 -15.88
N PRO A 297 -6.90 9.94 -16.56
CA PRO A 297 -5.50 9.51 -16.56
C PRO A 297 -4.59 10.39 -17.43
N ASN A 298 -5.16 11.13 -18.39
CA ASN A 298 -4.43 11.98 -19.33
C ASN A 298 -4.17 13.40 -18.77
N GLN A 299 -3.83 13.48 -17.48
CA GLN A 299 -3.55 14.74 -16.79
C GLN A 299 -2.04 14.97 -16.64
N THR A 300 -1.65 16.19 -16.25
CA THR A 300 -0.26 16.44 -15.85
C THR A 300 0.06 15.68 -14.57
N ASN A 301 1.33 15.27 -14.40
CA ASN A 301 1.77 14.43 -13.27
C ASN A 301 1.34 14.97 -11.90
N GLU A 302 1.26 16.29 -11.73
CA GLU A 302 0.84 16.93 -10.49
C GLU A 302 -0.60 16.53 -10.08
N PHE A 303 -1.55 16.46 -11.02
CA PHE A 303 -2.93 16.04 -10.72
C PHE A 303 -3.08 14.53 -10.57
N LEU A 304 -2.14 13.74 -11.12
CA LEU A 304 -2.10 12.28 -10.93
C LEU A 304 -1.60 11.91 -9.54
N ASN A 305 -0.85 12.79 -8.88
CA ASN A 305 -0.32 12.65 -7.52
C ASN A 305 -1.23 13.32 -6.50
N ALA A 306 -2.48 12.86 -6.37
CA ALA A 306 -3.47 13.41 -5.44
C ALA A 306 -4.44 12.31 -4.95
N ILE A 307 -4.87 12.43 -3.69
CA ILE A 307 -5.85 11.53 -3.08
C ILE A 307 -7.18 12.27 -2.88
N TYR A 308 -8.26 11.67 -3.36
CA TYR A 308 -9.62 12.15 -3.20
C TYR A 308 -10.44 11.14 -2.39
N ILE A 309 -11.11 11.62 -1.35
CA ILE A 309 -12.05 10.86 -0.53
C ILE A 309 -13.44 11.46 -0.74
N LEU A 310 -14.32 10.72 -1.40
CA LEU A 310 -15.71 11.08 -1.62
C LEU A 310 -16.55 10.44 -0.53
N ILE A 311 -17.34 11.22 0.20
CA ILE A 311 -18.22 10.69 1.24
C ILE A 311 -19.66 10.88 0.78
N SER A 312 -20.41 9.78 0.68
CA SER A 312 -21.78 9.84 0.23
C SER A 312 -22.74 8.85 0.90
N ASN A 313 -24.01 9.25 1.01
CA ASN A 313 -25.11 8.38 1.42
C ASN A 313 -25.74 7.57 0.28
N ILE A 314 -25.31 7.78 -0.98
CA ILE A 314 -25.80 6.98 -2.13
C ILE A 314 -25.43 5.51 -1.93
N GLY A 315 -26.36 4.61 -2.25
CA GLY A 315 -26.21 3.16 -2.03
C GLY A 315 -26.59 2.70 -0.62
N GLY A 316 -26.85 3.62 0.32
CA GLY A 316 -27.20 3.27 1.70
C GLY A 316 -28.51 2.48 1.82
N GLY A 317 -29.48 2.73 0.95
CA GLY A 317 -30.75 1.99 0.93
C GLY A 317 -30.57 0.54 0.47
N GLU A 318 -29.76 0.34 -0.57
CA GLU A 318 -29.42 -0.97 -1.13
C GLU A 318 -28.60 -1.80 -0.15
N ILE A 319 -27.59 -1.21 0.48
CA ILE A 319 -26.80 -1.86 1.53
C ILE A 319 -27.71 -2.27 2.70
N THR A 320 -28.63 -1.40 3.11
CA THR A 320 -29.59 -1.70 4.20
C THR A 320 -30.49 -2.87 3.82
N LYS A 321 -31.04 -2.88 2.59
CA LYS A 321 -31.91 -3.96 2.10
C LYS A 321 -31.15 -5.29 2.02
N PHE A 322 -29.93 -5.27 1.48
CA PHE A 322 -29.09 -6.46 1.39
C PHE A 322 -28.82 -7.05 2.78
N LEU A 323 -28.48 -6.20 3.75
CA LEU A 323 -28.21 -6.62 5.12
C LEU A 323 -29.47 -7.20 5.80
N ILE A 324 -30.65 -6.63 5.54
CA ILE A 324 -31.93 -7.14 6.09
C ILE A 324 -32.32 -8.48 5.46
N GLN A 325 -32.04 -8.68 4.17
CA GLN A 325 -32.44 -9.89 3.44
C GLN A 325 -31.48 -11.06 3.65
N ASN A 326 -30.18 -10.77 3.76
CA ASN A 326 -29.15 -11.78 4.00
C ASN A 326 -28.86 -11.87 5.50
N ASP A 327 -29.61 -12.76 6.18
CA ASP A 327 -29.50 -13.10 7.61
C ASP A 327 -28.06 -13.49 8.05
N SER A 328 -27.18 -13.79 7.10
CA SER A 328 -25.77 -14.07 7.31
C SER A 328 -24.93 -12.81 7.55
N ALA A 329 -25.08 -12.21 8.71
CA ALA A 329 -24.20 -11.14 9.22
C ALA A 329 -22.71 -11.54 9.28
N GLU A 330 -22.39 -12.84 9.24
CA GLU A 330 -21.03 -13.39 9.18
C GLU A 330 -20.34 -13.06 7.84
N LEU A 331 -21.07 -13.07 6.72
CA LEU A 331 -20.52 -12.81 5.39
C LEU A 331 -20.10 -11.33 5.21
N LEU A 332 -20.82 -10.41 5.86
CA LEU A 332 -20.51 -8.98 5.84
C LEU A 332 -19.24 -8.61 6.63
N ARG A 333 -18.75 -9.51 7.49
CA ARG A 333 -17.49 -9.34 8.22
C ARG A 333 -16.27 -9.79 7.41
N GLN A 334 -16.50 -10.33 6.22
CA GLN A 334 -15.46 -10.81 5.31
C GLN A 334 -15.35 -9.90 4.09
N HIS A 335 -14.16 -9.86 3.49
CA HIS A 335 -13.89 -9.14 2.25
C HIS A 335 -14.86 -9.52 1.11
N ARG A 336 -15.26 -10.80 1.06
CA ARG A 336 -16.24 -11.30 0.08
C ARG A 336 -17.60 -10.59 0.17
N GLY A 337 -18.07 -10.25 1.37
CA GLY A 337 -19.31 -9.51 1.55
C GLY A 337 -19.20 -8.06 1.06
N ALA A 338 -18.02 -7.44 1.22
CA ALA A 338 -17.77 -6.11 0.68
C ALA A 338 -17.76 -6.10 -0.85
N GLU A 339 -17.16 -7.11 -1.50
CA GLU A 339 -17.18 -7.26 -2.97
C GLU A 339 -18.60 -7.39 -3.52
N GLU A 340 -19.44 -8.20 -2.86
CA GLU A 340 -20.84 -8.36 -3.25
C GLU A 340 -21.62 -7.04 -3.10
N LEU A 341 -21.41 -6.31 -2.00
CA LEU A 341 -21.99 -4.98 -1.80
C LEU A 341 -21.54 -4.00 -2.89
N VAL A 342 -20.25 -4.00 -3.25
CA VAL A 342 -19.73 -3.16 -4.34
C VAL A 342 -20.45 -3.48 -5.66
N SER A 343 -20.68 -4.76 -5.96
CA SER A 343 -21.42 -5.16 -7.17
C SER A 343 -22.87 -4.65 -7.21
N ILE A 344 -23.51 -4.50 -6.04
CA ILE A 344 -24.89 -4.01 -5.90
C ILE A 344 -24.94 -2.47 -6.01
N ILE A 345 -23.97 -1.77 -5.42
CA ILE A 345 -23.98 -0.29 -5.38
C ILE A 345 -23.36 0.36 -6.62
N GLN A 346 -22.42 -0.31 -7.30
CA GLN A 346 -21.75 0.23 -8.50
C GLN A 346 -22.75 0.70 -9.58
N PRO A 347 -23.81 -0.07 -9.93
CA PRO A 347 -24.81 0.38 -10.90
C PRO A 347 -25.57 1.62 -10.43
N VAL A 348 -25.93 1.68 -9.15
CA VAL A 348 -26.66 2.82 -8.56
C VAL A 348 -25.81 4.09 -8.63
N LEU A 349 -24.54 3.99 -8.26
CA LEU A 349 -23.60 5.11 -8.31
C LEU A 349 -23.34 5.57 -9.76
N SER A 350 -23.15 4.61 -10.65
CA SER A 350 -22.94 4.89 -12.08
C SER A 350 -24.16 5.52 -12.75
N HIS A 351 -25.37 5.26 -12.23
CA HIS A 351 -26.61 5.90 -12.69
C HIS A 351 -26.69 7.37 -12.25
N VAL A 352 -26.15 7.71 -11.07
CA VAL A 352 -26.07 9.10 -10.60
C VAL A 352 -25.05 9.89 -11.42
N HIS A 353 -23.85 9.36 -11.59
CA HIS A 353 -22.82 10.01 -12.41
C HIS A 353 -21.73 9.03 -12.88
N PRO A 354 -21.12 9.21 -14.07
CA PRO A 354 -19.99 8.40 -14.52
C PRO A 354 -18.72 8.49 -13.65
N LEU A 355 -18.61 9.47 -12.75
CA LEU A 355 -17.39 9.72 -11.95
C LEU A 355 -17.01 8.51 -11.09
N TRP A 356 -18.01 7.76 -10.61
CA TRP A 356 -17.83 6.58 -9.77
C TRP A 356 -17.24 5.38 -10.52
N LYS A 357 -17.09 5.45 -11.85
CA LYS A 357 -16.32 4.44 -12.60
C LYS A 357 -14.81 4.57 -12.37
N SER A 358 -14.35 5.75 -11.97
CA SER A 358 -12.93 6.02 -11.68
C SER A 358 -12.58 5.87 -10.20
N ALA A 359 -13.59 5.63 -9.34
CA ALA A 359 -13.43 5.57 -7.90
C ALA A 359 -13.42 4.12 -7.38
N ASP A 360 -12.55 3.85 -6.42
CA ASP A 360 -12.52 2.63 -5.62
C ASP A 360 -13.58 2.75 -4.52
N ILE A 361 -14.63 1.92 -4.58
CA ILE A 361 -15.80 2.05 -3.69
C ILE A 361 -15.59 1.24 -2.42
N VAL A 362 -15.76 1.90 -1.27
CA VAL A 362 -15.69 1.29 0.06
C VAL A 362 -17.06 1.36 0.72
N PRO A 363 -17.79 0.23 0.81
CA PRO A 363 -19.11 0.19 1.42
C PRO A 363 -19.02 0.23 2.95
N PHE A 364 -19.88 1.03 3.58
CA PHE A 364 -20.11 1.08 5.02
C PHE A 364 -21.44 0.44 5.35
N VAL A 365 -21.45 -0.43 6.35
CA VAL A 365 -22.62 -1.23 6.75
C VAL A 365 -23.33 -0.65 7.97
N LEU A 366 -24.51 -1.18 8.31
CA LEU A 366 -25.23 -0.75 9.52
C LEU A 366 -24.49 -1.17 10.80
N LEU A 367 -24.65 -0.37 11.83
CA LEU A 367 -24.02 -0.61 13.13
C LEU A 367 -24.93 -1.47 14.02
N GLU A 368 -24.41 -2.60 14.50
CA GLU A 368 -25.02 -3.37 15.59
C GLU A 368 -25.18 -2.54 16.87
N LYS A 369 -26.13 -2.91 17.73
CA LYS A 369 -26.37 -2.27 19.03
C LYS A 369 -25.13 -2.22 19.93
N THR A 370 -24.28 -3.23 19.89
CA THR A 370 -22.99 -3.27 20.61
C THR A 370 -22.06 -2.11 20.18
N HIS A 371 -22.03 -1.77 18.90
CA HIS A 371 -21.25 -0.63 18.40
C HIS A 371 -21.84 0.71 18.87
N ILE A 372 -23.17 0.81 18.97
CA ILE A 372 -23.84 2.01 19.48
C ILE A 372 -23.49 2.25 20.95
N ILE A 373 -23.47 1.19 21.77
CA ILE A 373 -23.04 1.27 23.18
C ILE A 373 -21.61 1.83 23.26
N ASN A 374 -20.70 1.38 22.39
CA ASN A 374 -19.34 1.91 22.34
C ASN A 374 -19.30 3.40 21.92
N CYS A 375 -20.16 3.82 20.99
CA CYS A 375 -20.29 5.25 20.66
C CYS A 375 -20.74 6.08 21.87
N PHE A 376 -21.71 5.62 22.66
CA PHE A 376 -22.13 6.30 23.88
C PHE A 376 -21.01 6.35 24.92
N LEU A 377 -20.32 5.24 25.13
CA LEU A 377 -19.19 5.15 26.05
C LEU A 377 -18.09 6.16 25.70
N GLU A 378 -17.71 6.22 24.42
CA GLU A 378 -16.68 7.14 23.95
C GLU A 378 -17.14 8.60 24.03
N GLN A 379 -18.39 8.90 23.67
CA GLN A 379 -18.94 10.25 23.80
C GLN A 379 -18.98 10.70 25.26
N MET A 380 -19.43 9.86 26.18
CA MET A 380 -19.47 10.20 27.61
C MET A 380 -18.07 10.39 28.19
N ARG A 381 -17.09 9.56 27.79
CA ARG A 381 -15.69 9.74 28.19
C ARG A 381 -15.12 11.08 27.72
N ARG A 382 -15.49 11.54 26.53
CA ARG A 382 -15.08 12.86 26.02
C ARG A 382 -15.64 14.02 26.85
N GLU A 383 -16.84 13.85 27.41
CA GLU A 383 -17.43 14.78 28.38
C GLU A 383 -16.89 14.60 29.81
N GLY A 384 -15.95 13.67 30.03
CA GLY A 384 -15.37 13.38 31.36
C GLY A 384 -16.26 12.51 32.26
N LEU A 385 -17.31 11.89 31.70
CA LEU A 385 -18.24 11.02 32.41
C LEU A 385 -17.83 9.54 32.27
N TYR A 386 -18.00 8.77 33.35
CA TYR A 386 -17.69 7.34 33.41
C TYR A 386 -18.97 6.55 33.78
N PRO A 387 -19.85 6.29 32.80
CA PRO A 387 -21.14 5.64 33.03
C PRO A 387 -20.99 4.14 33.31
N GLU A 388 -21.95 3.57 34.05
CA GLU A 388 -22.11 2.12 34.15
C GLU A 388 -22.66 1.52 32.84
N GLN A 389 -22.32 0.26 32.59
CA GLN A 389 -22.77 -0.48 31.40
C GLN A 389 -24.30 -0.48 31.23
N LYS A 390 -25.06 -0.63 32.33
CA LYS A 390 -26.53 -0.62 32.30
C LYS A 390 -27.11 0.71 31.84
N HIS A 391 -26.47 1.83 32.22
CA HIS A 391 -26.88 3.16 31.80
C HIS A 391 -26.68 3.35 30.29
N LEU A 392 -25.55 2.87 29.78
CA LEU A 392 -25.24 2.88 28.35
C LEU A 392 -26.24 2.04 27.54
N GLU A 393 -26.60 0.86 28.04
CA GLU A 393 -27.60 -0.01 27.42
C GLU A 393 -28.97 0.65 27.37
N HIS A 394 -29.42 1.26 28.49
CA HIS A 394 -30.67 2.00 28.54
C HIS A 394 -30.69 3.18 27.56
N LEU A 395 -29.57 3.89 27.40
CA LEU A 395 -29.46 4.96 26.41
C LEU A 395 -29.51 4.44 24.97
N ALA A 396 -28.83 3.32 24.70
CA ALA A 396 -28.89 2.67 23.40
C ALA A 396 -30.32 2.20 23.07
N ASP A 397 -31.06 1.67 24.04
CA ASP A 397 -32.46 1.23 23.88
C ASP A 397 -33.42 2.33 23.44
N GLN A 398 -33.07 3.60 23.63
CA GLN A 398 -33.89 4.73 23.18
C GLN A 398 -33.78 5.01 21.68
N LEU A 399 -32.88 4.34 20.96
CA LEU A 399 -32.71 4.49 19.51
C LEU A 399 -33.57 3.50 18.74
N GLY A 400 -33.83 3.80 17.47
CA GLY A 400 -34.58 2.91 16.58
C GLY A 400 -33.69 1.84 15.93
N TYR A 401 -34.16 0.59 15.91
CA TYR A 401 -33.43 -0.57 15.35
C TYR A 401 -34.21 -1.31 14.26
N TYR A 402 -33.48 -2.02 13.41
CA TYR A 402 -33.97 -3.16 12.62
C TYR A 402 -33.63 -4.44 13.37
N SER A 403 -34.59 -5.36 13.49
CA SER A 403 -34.40 -6.66 14.13
C SER A 403 -34.30 -7.74 13.05
N ILE A 404 -33.17 -8.43 13.00
CA ILE A 404 -32.88 -9.50 12.05
C ILE A 404 -32.37 -10.69 12.87
N GLY A 405 -33.19 -11.74 12.98
CA GLY A 405 -32.94 -12.84 13.91
C GLY A 405 -32.71 -12.32 15.33
N ASP A 406 -31.56 -12.70 15.91
CA ASP A 406 -31.14 -12.29 17.25
C ASP A 406 -30.36 -10.96 17.27
N LYS A 407 -30.11 -10.34 16.12
CA LYS A 407 -29.28 -9.13 15.99
C LYS A 407 -30.13 -7.87 15.79
N GLN A 408 -29.65 -6.77 16.37
CA GLN A 408 -30.27 -5.45 16.29
C GLN A 408 -29.32 -4.46 15.62
N TYR A 409 -29.75 -3.84 14.52
CA TYR A 409 -29.00 -2.86 13.74
C TYR A 409 -29.62 -1.47 13.85
N SER A 410 -28.83 -0.46 14.20
CA SER A 410 -29.33 0.90 14.39
C SER A 410 -29.74 1.55 13.08
N ARG A 411 -30.92 2.19 13.07
CA ARG A 411 -31.44 2.93 11.89
C ARG A 411 -30.69 4.23 11.65
N THR A 412 -30.21 4.88 12.70
CA THR A 412 -29.57 6.20 12.65
C THR A 412 -28.07 6.15 12.96
N GLY A 413 -27.52 4.96 13.19
CA GLY A 413 -26.13 4.77 13.62
C GLY A 413 -25.83 5.55 14.90
N CYS A 414 -24.66 6.19 14.96
CA CYS A 414 -24.24 7.01 16.11
C CYS A 414 -24.60 8.50 15.96
N LYS A 415 -25.41 8.88 14.96
CA LYS A 415 -25.72 10.29 14.67
C LYS A 415 -26.45 11.01 15.81
N GLN A 416 -27.32 10.30 16.54
CA GLN A 416 -28.11 10.86 17.64
C GLN A 416 -27.43 10.78 19.02
N VAL A 417 -26.25 10.15 19.11
CA VAL A 417 -25.56 9.90 20.38
C VAL A 417 -25.23 11.21 21.10
N VAL A 418 -24.62 12.17 20.39
CA VAL A 418 -24.24 13.47 20.98
C VAL A 418 -25.45 14.21 21.55
N ALA A 419 -26.55 14.28 20.78
CA ALA A 419 -27.77 14.93 21.23
C ALA A 419 -28.38 14.23 22.46
N LYS A 420 -28.32 12.91 22.53
CA LYS A 420 -28.85 12.13 23.66
C LYS A 420 -28.01 12.28 24.93
N VAL A 421 -26.69 12.33 24.81
CA VAL A 421 -25.79 12.56 25.95
C VAL A 421 -26.00 13.97 26.53
N ASN A 422 -26.17 14.97 25.67
CA ASN A 422 -26.36 16.37 26.10
C ASN A 422 -27.75 16.67 26.71
N LEU A 423 -28.71 15.76 26.56
CA LEU A 423 -30.06 15.89 27.12
C LEU A 423 -30.21 15.24 28.51
N GLN A 424 -29.16 14.60 29.02
CA GLN A 424 -29.07 14.13 30.41
C GLN A 424 -28.49 15.23 31.30
#